data_AF-A6HSC7-F1
#
_entry.id   AF-A6HSC7-F1
#
_cell.length_a   1.000
_cell.length_b   1.000
_cell.length_c   1.000
_cell.angle_alpha   90.00
_cell.angle_beta   90.00
_cell.angle_gamma   90.00
#
_symmetry.space_group_name_H-M   'P 1'
#
loop_
_entity.id
_entity.type
_entity.pdbx_description
1 polymer ?
#
loop_
_entity_poly.entity_id
_entity_poly.type
_entity_poly.pdbx_seq_one_letter_code
_entity_poly.pdbx_strand_id
1 'polypeptide(L)'
;MYSFPQVQLPLKAVQRAQELGLAPDMFFCLCLLEETGICVVPGSGFGQQEGTYHFRMTILPPMEKLRLLLEKLSHFHAKFTHEYS
;
A
#
# COMPACT_ATOMS: atom_id res chain seq x y z
N MET A 1 10.84 12.32 8.49
CA MET A 1 10.60 12.46 7.03
C MET A 1 9.81 11.30 6.42
N TYR A 2 9.57 10.22 7.15
CA TYR A 2 8.77 9.09 6.66
C TYR A 2 7.51 8.92 7.48
N SER A 3 6.47 8.40 6.85
CA SER A 3 5.29 7.85 7.50
C SER A 3 5.24 6.35 7.23
N PHE A 4 4.67 5.59 8.17
CA PHE A 4 4.55 4.14 8.08
C PHE A 4 3.10 3.69 8.38
N PRO A 5 2.13 4.00 7.49
CA PRO A 5 0.73 3.66 7.74
C PRO A 5 0.52 2.16 7.73
N GLN A 6 -0.37 1.70 8.61
CA GLN A 6 -0.95 0.37 8.54
C GLN A 6 -2.07 0.35 7.49
N VAL A 7 -2.14 -0.72 6.70
CA VAL A 7 -3.23 -1.00 5.77
C VAL A 7 -3.96 -2.27 6.19
N GLN A 8 -5.28 -2.18 6.26
CA GLN A 8 -6.14 -3.33 6.53
C GLN A 8 -6.47 -3.99 5.20
N LEU A 9 -5.77 -5.08 4.89
CA LEU A 9 -5.95 -5.80 3.63
C LEU A 9 -7.09 -6.83 3.77
N PRO A 10 -8.07 -6.85 2.84
CA PRO A 10 -9.09 -7.89 2.79
C PRO A 10 -8.49 -9.29 2.63
N LEU A 11 -9.21 -10.31 3.10
CA LEU A 11 -8.72 -11.70 3.05
C LEU A 11 -8.42 -12.16 1.61
N LYS A 12 -9.24 -11.77 0.63
CA LYS A 12 -9.02 -12.13 -0.78
C LYS A 12 -7.73 -11.50 -1.32
N ALA A 13 -7.39 -10.28 -0.91
CA ALA A 13 -6.13 -9.64 -1.30
C ALA A 13 -4.93 -10.39 -0.71
N VAL A 14 -5.03 -10.83 0.53
CA VAL A 14 -4.00 -11.64 1.20
C VAL A 14 -3.82 -12.99 0.49
N GLN A 15 -4.92 -13.68 0.17
CA GLN A 15 -4.89 -14.94 -0.59
C GLN A 15 -4.28 -14.75 -1.97
N ARG A 16 -4.68 -13.68 -2.68
CA ARG A 16 -4.14 -13.37 -4.00
C ARG A 16 -2.63 -13.12 -3.97
N ALA A 17 -2.16 -12.39 -2.96
CA ALA A 17 -0.73 -12.19 -2.75
C ALA A 17 0.00 -13.53 -2.54
N GLN A 18 -0.56 -14.43 -1.73
CA GLN A 18 0.01 -15.76 -1.49
C GLN A 18 0.07 -16.62 -2.77
N GLU A 19 -0.98 -16.61 -3.60
CA GLU A 19 -0.99 -17.30 -4.90
C GLU A 19 0.12 -16.81 -5.83
N LEU A 20 0.44 -15.52 -5.76
CA LEU A 20 1.52 -14.89 -6.53
C LEU A 20 2.90 -15.07 -5.89
N GLY A 21 2.99 -15.71 -4.72
CA GLY A 21 4.25 -15.85 -3.97
C GLY A 21 4.77 -14.52 -3.39
N LEU A 22 3.89 -13.56 -3.19
CA LEU A 22 4.21 -12.22 -2.69
C LEU A 22 3.74 -12.04 -1.24
N ALA A 23 4.45 -11.19 -0.49
CA ALA A 23 3.93 -10.67 0.77
C ALA A 23 2.68 -9.78 0.49
N PRO A 24 1.64 -9.79 1.35
CA PRO A 24 0.42 -9.02 1.09
C PRO A 24 0.63 -7.51 0.94
N ASP A 25 1.56 -6.93 1.69
CA ASP A 25 1.93 -5.53 1.54
C ASP A 25 2.71 -5.24 0.25
N MET A 26 3.58 -6.17 -0.19
CA MET A 26 4.26 -6.10 -1.49
C MET A 26 3.24 -6.10 -2.62
N PHE A 27 2.25 -6.98 -2.56
CA PHE A 27 1.16 -7.01 -3.54
C PHE A 27 0.40 -5.67 -3.60
N PHE A 28 -0.01 -5.13 -2.44
CA PHE A 28 -0.64 -3.81 -2.37
C PHE A 28 0.24 -2.70 -2.98
N CYS A 29 1.54 -2.68 -2.65
CA CYS A 29 2.48 -1.68 -3.16
C CYS A 29 2.70 -1.78 -4.68
N LEU A 30 2.73 -3.00 -5.23
CA LEU A 30 2.82 -3.22 -6.68
C LEU A 30 1.56 -2.73 -7.40
N CYS A 31 0.38 -3.08 -6.91
CA CYS A 31 -0.89 -2.60 -7.48
C CYS A 31 -0.98 -1.06 -7.43
N LEU A 32 -0.55 -0.45 -6.32
CA LEU A 32 -0.51 1.01 -6.20
C LEU A 32 0.41 1.63 -7.26
N LEU A 33 1.59 1.05 -7.45
CA LEU A 33 2.57 1.51 -8.43
C LEU A 33 2.01 1.39 -9.86
N GLU A 34 1.44 0.25 -10.21
CA GLU A 34 0.91 -0.03 -11.55
C GLU A 34 -0.27 0.88 -11.91
N GLU A 35 -1.18 1.15 -10.97
CA GLU A 35 -2.37 1.96 -11.23
C GLU A 35 -2.09 3.48 -11.17
N THR A 36 -1.25 3.93 -10.24
CA THR A 36 -1.11 5.36 -9.93
C THR A 36 0.24 5.95 -10.28
N GLY A 37 1.26 5.11 -10.51
CA GLY A 37 2.66 5.50 -10.63
C GLY A 37 3.34 5.84 -9.30
N ILE A 38 2.66 5.67 -8.16
CA ILE A 38 3.21 5.98 -6.84
C ILE A 38 4.03 4.79 -6.34
N CYS A 39 5.35 4.98 -6.22
CA CYS A 39 6.26 4.00 -5.66
C CYS A 39 6.44 4.21 -4.15
N VAL A 40 6.05 3.21 -3.35
CA VAL A 40 6.24 3.15 -1.90
C VAL A 40 6.98 1.86 -1.54
N VAL A 41 7.52 1.78 -0.31
CA VAL A 41 8.27 0.60 0.13
C VAL A 41 7.38 -0.27 1.01
N PRO A 42 7.21 -1.58 0.73
CA PRO A 42 6.40 -2.47 1.55
C PRO A 42 7.00 -2.68 2.95
N GLY A 43 6.14 -2.92 3.95
CA GLY A 43 6.51 -3.11 5.34
C GLY A 43 7.32 -4.36 5.61
N SER A 44 7.16 -5.39 4.78
CA SER A 44 7.84 -6.69 4.85
C SER A 44 9.36 -6.57 4.76
N GLY A 45 9.87 -5.51 4.13
CA GLY A 45 11.31 -5.21 4.11
C GLY A 45 11.87 -4.62 5.41
N PHE A 46 11.03 -4.22 6.37
CA PHE A 46 11.44 -3.57 7.62
C PHE A 46 11.21 -4.43 8.87
N GLY A 47 10.50 -5.55 8.73
CA GLY A 47 9.92 -6.27 9.86
C GLY A 47 8.67 -5.55 10.38
N GLN A 48 7.61 -6.33 10.61
CA GLN A 48 6.33 -5.84 11.13
C GLN A 48 5.65 -6.97 11.92
N GLN A 49 4.67 -6.61 12.76
CA GLN A 49 3.91 -7.58 13.54
C GLN A 49 3.15 -8.54 12.61
N GLU A 50 3.10 -9.82 12.96
CA GLU A 50 2.35 -10.82 12.20
C GLU A 50 0.86 -10.44 12.11
N GLY A 51 0.27 -10.64 10.92
CA GLY A 51 -1.11 -10.24 10.62
C GLY A 51 -1.31 -8.74 10.39
N THR A 52 -0.25 -7.93 10.48
CA THR A 52 -0.28 -6.50 10.14
C THR A 52 0.52 -6.22 8.87
N TYR A 53 0.06 -5.24 8.10
CA TYR A 53 0.65 -4.87 6.82
C TYR A 53 0.83 -3.36 6.79
N HIS A 54 2.00 -2.93 6.36
CA HIS A 54 2.37 -1.52 6.33
C HIS A 54 3.06 -1.18 5.02
N PHE A 55 3.20 0.11 4.76
CA PHE A 55 4.11 0.61 3.74
C PHE A 55 4.76 1.91 4.22
N ARG A 56 5.96 2.20 3.72
CA ARG A 56 6.67 3.44 3.99
C ARG A 56 6.46 4.43 2.87
N MET A 57 5.99 5.63 3.20
CA MET A 57 5.95 6.77 2.29
C MET A 57 6.81 7.93 2.82
N THR A 58 7.21 8.83 1.92
CA THR A 58 7.91 10.06 2.27
C THR A 58 6.95 11.24 2.39
N ILE A 59 7.16 12.08 3.40
CA ILE A 59 6.42 13.35 3.60
C ILE A 59 7.28 14.57 3.21
N LEU A 60 8.38 14.33 2.50
CA LEU A 60 9.28 15.35 1.94
C LEU A 60 8.64 16.28 0.88
N PRO A 61 7.74 15.80 -0.01
CA PRO A 61 7.21 16.66 -1.06
C PRO A 61 6.46 17.87 -0.48
N PRO A 62 6.43 19.01 -1.18
CA PRO A 62 5.60 20.14 -0.81
C PRO A 62 4.13 19.75 -0.62
N MET A 63 3.42 20.45 0.25
CA MET A 63 2.04 20.12 0.63
C MET A 63 1.09 19.95 -0.56
N GLU A 64 1.25 20.72 -1.62
CA GLU A 64 0.42 20.60 -2.84
C GLU A 64 0.61 19.25 -3.53
N LYS A 65 1.86 18.80 -3.70
CA LYS A 65 2.17 17.48 -4.27
C LYS A 65 1.74 16.36 -3.34
N LEU A 66 1.89 16.55 -2.03
CA LEU A 66 1.47 15.58 -1.03
C LEU A 66 -0.05 15.39 -1.05
N ARG A 67 -0.84 16.46 -1.19
CA ARG A 67 -2.30 16.39 -1.32
C ARG A 67 -2.72 15.56 -2.53
N LEU A 68 -2.12 15.82 -3.69
CA LEU A 68 -2.41 15.05 -4.91
C LEU A 68 -2.04 13.56 -4.75
N LEU A 69 -0.91 13.26 -4.11
CA LEU A 69 -0.50 11.89 -3.82
C LEU A 69 -1.52 11.19 -2.90
N LEU A 70 -1.92 11.85 -1.81
CA LEU A 70 -2.87 11.31 -0.84
C LEU A 70 -4.26 11.10 -1.45
N GLU A 71 -4.70 11.97 -2.35
CA GLU A 71 -5.96 11.81 -3.08
C GLU A 71 -5.94 10.58 -3.99
N LYS A 72 -4.87 10.42 -4.79
CA LYS A 72 -4.67 9.23 -5.64
C LYS A 72 -4.61 7.95 -4.81
N LEU A 73 -3.86 7.98 -3.71
CA LEU A 73 -3.75 6.86 -2.78
C LEU A 73 -5.10 6.50 -2.16
N SER A 74 -5.91 7.49 -1.78
CA SER A 74 -7.24 7.27 -1.21
C SER A 74 -8.18 6.64 -2.24
N HIS A 75 -8.16 7.10 -3.49
CA HIS A 75 -8.97 6.52 -4.56
C HIS A 75 -8.56 5.08 -4.86
N PHE A 76 -7.26 4.84 -5.02
CA PHE A 76 -6.69 3.51 -5.19
C PHE A 76 -7.10 2.58 -4.04
N HIS A 77 -6.89 2.99 -2.78
CA HIS A 77 -7.18 2.18 -1.62
C HIS A 77 -8.68 1.80 -1.54
N ALA A 78 -9.58 2.74 -1.81
CA ALA A 78 -11.02 2.48 -1.84
C ALA A 78 -11.39 1.45 -2.92
N LYS A 79 -10.87 1.62 -4.14
CA LYS A 79 -11.09 0.70 -5.26
C LYS A 79 -10.51 -0.69 -4.97
N PHE A 80 -9.25 -0.76 -4.54
CA PHE A 80 -8.57 -2.00 -4.18
C PHE A 80 -9.35 -2.75 -3.09
N THR A 81 -9.74 -2.03 -2.02
CA THR A 81 -10.51 -2.65 -0.93
C THR A 81 -11.84 -3.19 -1.45
N HIS A 82 -12.57 -2.45 -2.30
CA HIS A 82 -13.81 -2.92 -2.89
C HIS A 82 -13.63 -4.16 -3.80
N GLU A 83 -12.56 -4.21 -4.60
CA GLU A 83 -12.26 -5.34 -5.49
C GLU A 83 -11.97 -6.64 -4.72
N TYR A 84 -11.28 -6.53 -3.58
CA TYR A 84 -10.86 -7.68 -2.78
C TYR A 84 -11.72 -7.93 -1.52
N SER A 85 -12.78 -7.15 -1.29
CA SER A 85 -13.77 -7.41 -0.24
C SER A 85 -14.64 -8.62 -0.57
#